data_AF-A0A1H9GUM5-F1
#
_entry.id   AF-A0A1H9GUM5-F1
#
_cell.length_a   1.000
_cell.length_b   1.000
_cell.length_c   1.000
_cell.angle_alpha   90.00
_cell.angle_beta   90.00
_cell.angle_gamma   90.00
#
_symmetry.space_group_name_H-M   'P 1'
#
loop_
_entity.id
_entity.type
_entity.pdbx_description
1 polymer ?
#
loop_
_entity_poly.entity_id
_entity_poly.type
_entity_poly.pdbx_seq_one_letter_code
_entity_poly.pdbx_strand_id
1 'polypeptide(L)'
;MIFSAKKNPENPGKHRQFIVVGVQRGGTSAIAAALQALGISLGDNYHSPIYEDLEIAKTFRSGNWKKLQQLITAYELEYQQFAWKLPDSNSKLARISKLFSNPSFIFVYRDICAIANRKQSVQNITLVEAMKSSLTAYNRIVKFVEKNDYPALHISYEKLLQDSQRQLRQIADFCDIDATESLIDQASQAIEASPKIYTQWVDISRQIYQLNKAGFDGYIDKVSENLVSGWFLQKGSDQPVTVELLVNDHWVADVLCEEFRSDLITAKKSVTGKAGFRVSLPKGTLAKADTVSVRAKGHTETLFSVF
;
A
#
# COMPACT_ATOMS: atom_id res chain seq x y z
N MET A 1 -17.38 -13.66 16.47
CA MET A 1 -18.55 -12.80 16.73
C MET A 1 -18.20 -11.37 16.32
N ILE A 2 -18.90 -10.87 15.30
CA ILE A 2 -18.89 -9.47 14.82
C ILE A 2 -19.79 -8.66 15.76
N PHE A 3 -19.37 -7.44 16.11
CA PHE A 3 -20.26 -6.48 16.78
C PHE A 3 -21.01 -5.71 15.69
N SER A 4 -22.28 -6.06 15.47
CA SER A 4 -23.26 -5.34 14.64
C SER A 4 -22.93 -5.20 13.14
N ALA A 5 -23.77 -5.81 12.30
CA ALA A 5 -23.95 -5.36 10.92
C ALA A 5 -25.23 -4.54 10.87
N LYS A 6 -25.13 -3.22 10.76
CA LYS A 6 -26.29 -2.41 10.36
C LYS A 6 -26.41 -2.54 8.85
N LYS A 7 -27.37 -3.35 8.38
CA LYS A 7 -27.68 -3.42 6.95
C LYS A 7 -28.31 -2.12 6.50
N ASN A 8 -28.03 -1.73 5.26
CA ASN A 8 -28.70 -0.60 4.62
C ASN A 8 -30.20 -0.92 4.55
N PRO A 9 -31.13 0.01 4.82
CA PRO A 9 -32.50 -0.16 4.32
C PRO A 9 -32.41 -0.46 2.83
N GLU A 10 -33.13 -1.49 2.37
CA GLU A 10 -33.12 -1.94 0.97
C GLU A 10 -33.29 -0.72 0.06
N ASN A 11 -32.24 -0.37 -0.68
CA ASN A 11 -32.30 0.69 -1.68
C ASN A 11 -31.83 0.10 -3.01
N PRO A 12 -32.64 -0.81 -3.59
CA PRO A 12 -32.32 -1.47 -4.85
C PRO A 12 -32.28 -0.40 -5.94
N GLY A 13 -31.08 0.03 -6.33
CA GLY A 13 -30.88 1.02 -7.40
C GLY A 13 -29.81 2.08 -7.14
N LYS A 14 -29.20 2.19 -5.95
CA LYS A 14 -28.05 3.08 -5.74
C LYS A 14 -26.74 2.31 -5.67
N HIS A 15 -25.75 2.80 -6.43
CA HIS A 15 -24.34 2.41 -6.32
C HIS A 15 -23.93 2.33 -4.83
N ARG A 16 -23.25 1.26 -4.41
CA ARG A 16 -22.81 1.07 -3.02
C ARG A 16 -21.32 1.36 -2.90
N GLN A 17 -20.93 2.17 -1.91
CA GLN A 17 -19.53 2.47 -1.65
C GLN A 17 -19.08 1.88 -0.32
N PHE A 18 -18.05 1.04 -0.33
CA PHE A 18 -17.49 0.38 0.84
C PHE A 18 -16.23 1.11 1.31
N ILE A 19 -16.29 1.77 2.46
CA ILE A 19 -15.18 2.54 3.00
C ILE A 19 -14.45 1.70 4.05
N VAL A 20 -13.29 1.19 3.69
CA VAL A 20 -12.42 0.41 4.59
C VAL A 20 -11.63 1.36 5.49
N VAL A 21 -11.94 1.32 6.78
CA VAL A 21 -11.37 2.20 7.80
C VAL A 21 -10.64 1.37 8.83
N GLY A 22 -9.43 1.78 9.19
CA GLY A 22 -8.68 1.18 10.26
C GLY A 22 -7.44 2.00 10.60
N VAL A 23 -6.58 1.44 11.42
CA VAL A 23 -5.29 2.04 11.76
C VAL A 23 -4.24 1.58 10.73
N GLN A 24 -3.25 2.41 10.41
CA GLN A 24 -2.10 1.97 9.64
C GLN A 24 -1.46 0.74 10.31
N ARG A 25 -1.20 -0.32 9.54
CA ARG A 25 -0.80 -1.67 10.00
C ARG A 25 -1.89 -2.51 10.68
N GLY A 26 -3.13 -2.04 10.71
CA GLY A 26 -4.27 -2.71 11.31
C GLY A 26 -4.95 -3.78 10.43
N GLY A 27 -4.42 -4.09 9.24
CA GLY A 27 -4.98 -5.13 8.37
C GLY A 27 -5.98 -4.64 7.32
N THR A 28 -6.10 -3.33 7.08
CA THR A 28 -7.02 -2.78 6.06
C THR A 28 -6.72 -3.25 4.64
N SER A 29 -5.45 -3.54 4.31
CA SER A 29 -5.09 -4.12 3.00
C SER A 29 -5.57 -5.56 2.83
N ALA A 30 -5.71 -6.35 3.90
CA ALA A 30 -6.27 -7.70 3.82
C ALA A 30 -7.78 -7.66 3.50
N ILE A 31 -8.50 -6.69 4.08
CA ILE A 31 -9.90 -6.43 3.72
C ILE A 31 -10.02 -5.93 2.29
N ALA A 32 -9.18 -5.01 1.85
CA ALA A 32 -9.21 -4.54 0.46
C ALA A 32 -8.91 -5.67 -0.54
N ALA A 33 -7.95 -6.55 -0.24
CA ALA A 33 -7.69 -7.76 -1.03
C ALA A 33 -8.91 -8.69 -1.07
N ALA A 34 -9.58 -8.90 0.07
CA ALA A 34 -10.79 -9.71 0.14
C ALA A 34 -11.93 -9.11 -0.72
N LEU A 35 -12.16 -7.80 -0.64
CA LEU A 35 -13.19 -7.12 -1.45
C LEU A 35 -12.88 -7.25 -2.95
N GLN A 36 -11.61 -7.07 -3.33
CA GLN A 36 -11.17 -7.24 -4.72
C GLN A 36 -11.38 -8.67 -5.22
N ALA A 37 -11.04 -9.67 -4.40
CA ALA A 37 -11.22 -11.08 -4.75
C ALA A 37 -12.70 -11.47 -4.83
N LEU A 38 -13.58 -10.79 -4.09
CA LEU A 38 -15.04 -10.92 -4.21
C LEU A 38 -15.63 -10.16 -5.41
N GLY A 39 -14.81 -9.45 -6.19
CA GLY A 39 -15.24 -8.75 -7.39
C GLY A 39 -15.63 -7.28 -7.19
N ILE A 40 -15.38 -6.69 -6.02
CA ILE A 40 -15.61 -5.25 -5.79
C ILE A 40 -14.44 -4.44 -6.31
N SER A 41 -14.71 -3.45 -7.16
CA SER A 41 -13.67 -2.56 -7.69
C SER A 41 -13.05 -1.67 -6.61
N LEU A 42 -11.73 -1.48 -6.66
CA LEU A 42 -10.97 -0.54 -5.84
C LEU A 42 -10.55 0.72 -6.60
N GLY A 43 -11.14 0.93 -7.80
CA GLY A 43 -10.73 1.95 -8.78
C GLY A 43 -9.84 1.39 -9.89
N ASP A 44 -9.43 2.21 -10.83
CA ASP A 44 -8.63 1.78 -11.99
C ASP A 44 -7.14 1.72 -11.68
N ASN A 45 -6.71 2.54 -10.72
CA ASN A 45 -5.30 2.80 -10.42
C ASN A 45 -4.91 2.29 -9.03
N TYR A 46 -5.53 1.20 -8.56
CA TYR A 46 -5.11 0.54 -7.32
C TYR A 46 -3.90 -0.34 -7.55
N HIS A 47 -3.04 -0.45 -6.53
CA HIS A 47 -1.86 -1.30 -6.60
C HIS A 47 -1.81 -2.31 -5.45
N SER A 48 -1.66 -3.59 -5.80
CA SER A 48 -1.18 -4.61 -4.87
C SER A 48 0.27 -4.29 -4.47
N PRO A 49 0.66 -4.48 -3.19
CA PRO A 49 -0.06 -5.16 -2.11
C PRO A 49 -0.82 -4.23 -1.16
N ILE A 50 -0.86 -2.91 -1.42
CA ILE A 50 -1.49 -1.95 -0.49
C ILE A 50 -2.98 -1.74 -0.76
N TYR A 51 -3.41 -1.99 -1.99
CA TYR A 51 -4.79 -1.83 -2.47
C TYR A 51 -5.32 -0.41 -2.23
N GLU A 52 -4.49 0.60 -2.53
CA GLU A 52 -4.85 2.01 -2.52
C GLU A 52 -4.86 2.53 -3.96
N ASP A 53 -5.91 3.24 -4.35
CA ASP A 53 -5.93 4.01 -5.60
C ASP A 53 -4.99 5.21 -5.49
N LEU A 54 -3.99 5.29 -6.35
CA LEU A 54 -2.95 6.32 -6.26
C LEU A 54 -3.46 7.73 -6.54
N GLU A 55 -4.40 7.90 -7.47
CA GLU A 55 -4.91 9.22 -7.81
C GLU A 55 -5.78 9.77 -6.68
N ILE A 56 -6.67 8.92 -6.14
CA ILE A 56 -7.45 9.22 -4.95
C ILE A 56 -6.53 9.55 -3.78
N ALA A 57 -5.53 8.71 -3.51
CA ALA A 57 -4.62 8.89 -2.38
C ALA A 57 -3.85 10.21 -2.49
N LYS A 58 -3.31 10.52 -3.68
CA LYS A 58 -2.61 11.77 -3.96
C LYS A 58 -3.53 12.98 -3.80
N THR A 59 -4.76 12.88 -4.30
CA THR A 59 -5.73 13.98 -4.25
C THR A 59 -6.22 14.23 -2.83
N PHE A 60 -6.46 13.17 -2.04
CA PHE A 60 -6.77 13.25 -0.61
C PHE A 60 -5.62 13.90 0.18
N ARG A 61 -4.39 13.42 0.00
CA ARG A 61 -3.20 13.91 0.74
C ARG A 61 -2.81 15.34 0.38
N SER A 62 -3.10 15.79 -0.85
CA SER A 62 -2.91 17.20 -1.25
C SER A 62 -3.99 18.15 -0.71
N GLY A 63 -5.08 17.62 -0.14
CA GLY A 63 -6.19 18.43 0.35
C GLY A 63 -7.04 19.07 -0.76
N ASN A 64 -6.94 18.59 -2.01
CA ASN A 64 -7.77 19.07 -3.10
C ASN A 64 -9.15 18.38 -3.09
N TRP A 65 -10.00 18.82 -2.17
CA TRP A 65 -11.31 18.21 -1.92
C TRP A 65 -12.30 18.33 -3.08
N LYS A 66 -12.18 19.40 -3.89
CA LYS A 66 -13.02 19.57 -5.09
C LYS A 66 -12.69 18.49 -6.12
N LYS A 67 -11.40 18.30 -6.41
CA LYS A 67 -10.95 17.23 -7.30
C LYS A 67 -11.30 15.85 -6.72
N LEU A 68 -11.16 15.67 -5.41
CA LEU A 68 -11.51 14.40 -4.77
C LEU A 68 -12.99 14.05 -4.94
N GLN A 69 -13.89 15.03 -4.76
CA GLN A 69 -15.31 14.83 -5.02
C GLN A 69 -15.58 14.45 -6.47
N GLN A 70 -14.92 15.11 -7.42
CA GLN A 70 -15.07 14.80 -8.85
C GLN A 70 -14.65 13.36 -9.18
N LEU A 71 -13.52 12.90 -8.62
CA LEU A 71 -13.05 11.53 -8.79
C LEU A 71 -14.02 10.51 -8.18
N ILE A 72 -14.49 10.75 -6.96
CA ILE A 72 -15.46 9.85 -6.31
C ILE A 72 -16.76 9.79 -7.13
N THR A 73 -17.29 10.93 -7.58
CA THR A 73 -18.49 10.96 -8.41
C THR A 73 -18.29 10.23 -9.75
N ALA A 74 -17.11 10.32 -10.37
CA ALA A 74 -16.82 9.54 -11.58
C ALA A 74 -16.83 8.03 -11.29
N TYR A 75 -16.19 7.58 -10.22
CA TYR A 75 -16.20 6.18 -9.82
C TYR A 75 -17.60 5.68 -9.43
N GLU A 76 -18.41 6.51 -8.78
CA GLU A 76 -19.80 6.18 -8.48
C GLU A 76 -20.65 6.02 -9.74
N LEU A 77 -20.32 6.68 -10.86
CA LEU A 77 -21.04 6.50 -12.13
C LEU A 77 -20.58 5.25 -12.88
N GLU A 78 -19.30 4.90 -12.77
CA GLU A 78 -18.70 3.77 -13.48
C GLU A 78 -18.98 2.43 -12.80
N TYR A 79 -18.94 2.39 -11.47
CA TYR A 79 -18.99 1.14 -10.71
C TYR A 79 -20.29 1.00 -9.93
N GLN A 80 -20.98 -0.13 -10.10
CA GLN A 80 -22.13 -0.50 -9.25
C GLN A 80 -21.75 -0.64 -7.78
N GLN A 81 -20.56 -1.19 -7.53
CA GLN A 81 -19.96 -1.33 -6.21
C GLN A 81 -18.51 -0.86 -6.26
N PHE A 82 -18.14 0.01 -5.34
CA PHE A 82 -16.81 0.62 -5.27
C PHE A 82 -16.27 0.56 -3.84
N ALA A 83 -15.01 0.18 -3.67
CA ALA A 83 -14.35 0.16 -2.39
C ALA A 83 -13.27 1.26 -2.31
N TRP A 84 -13.31 2.00 -1.20
CA TRP A 84 -12.28 2.96 -0.83
C TRP A 84 -11.44 2.42 0.31
N LYS A 85 -10.12 2.47 0.18
CA LYS A 85 -9.21 2.19 1.30
C LYS A 85 -8.09 3.21 1.35
N LEU A 86 -7.98 3.90 2.49
CA LEU A 86 -6.84 4.76 2.85
C LEU A 86 -6.69 4.76 4.40
N PRO A 87 -5.64 4.13 4.98
CA PRO A 87 -5.50 4.02 6.43
C PRO A 87 -5.36 5.36 7.17
N ASP A 88 -4.72 6.34 6.54
CA ASP A 88 -4.50 7.70 7.06
C ASP A 88 -5.77 8.56 7.07
N SER A 89 -6.84 8.09 6.42
CA SER A 89 -8.10 8.80 6.29
C SER A 89 -8.95 8.84 7.57
N ASN A 90 -8.61 8.05 8.61
CA ASN A 90 -9.35 7.98 9.89
C ASN A 90 -9.48 9.33 10.62
N SER A 91 -8.60 10.30 10.34
CA SER A 91 -8.65 11.64 10.93
C SER A 91 -9.68 12.56 10.26
N LYS A 92 -10.24 12.15 9.11
CA LYS A 92 -11.14 12.96 8.27
C LYS A 92 -12.48 12.25 7.98
N LEU A 93 -12.85 11.23 8.75
CA LEU A 93 -14.04 10.39 8.50
C LEU A 93 -15.33 11.20 8.29
N ALA A 94 -15.58 12.22 9.12
CA ALA A 94 -16.77 13.07 8.99
C ALA A 94 -16.83 13.89 7.69
N ARG A 95 -15.68 14.16 7.06
CA ARG A 95 -15.61 14.81 5.75
C ARG A 95 -15.75 13.79 4.63
N ILE A 96 -15.04 12.68 4.76
CA ILE A 96 -15.04 11.56 3.80
C ILE A 96 -16.45 11.00 3.63
N SER A 97 -17.19 10.81 4.73
CA SER A 97 -18.54 10.25 4.70
C SER A 97 -19.54 11.10 3.92
N LYS A 98 -19.25 12.40 3.72
CA LYS A 98 -20.08 13.33 2.93
C LYS A 98 -19.71 13.36 1.45
N LEU A 99 -18.60 12.73 1.06
CA LEU A 99 -18.17 12.67 -0.34
C LEU A 99 -18.93 11.60 -1.13
N PHE A 100 -19.43 10.59 -0.43
CA PHE A 100 -20.10 9.43 -1.01
C PHE A 100 -21.61 9.54 -0.91
N SER A 101 -22.30 9.08 -1.95
CA SER A 101 -23.76 9.14 -2.01
C SER A 101 -24.47 8.05 -1.20
N ASN A 102 -23.82 6.90 -1.00
CA ASN A 102 -24.37 5.74 -0.27
C ASN A 102 -23.27 4.92 0.45
N PRO A 103 -22.57 5.51 1.44
CA PRO A 103 -21.44 4.87 2.09
C PRO A 103 -21.85 3.78 3.09
N SER A 104 -21.20 2.63 2.98
CA SER A 104 -21.14 1.55 3.98
C SER A 104 -19.72 1.44 4.51
N PHE A 105 -19.53 1.32 5.82
CA PHE A 105 -18.20 1.30 6.44
C PHE A 105 -17.78 -0.11 6.82
N ILE A 106 -16.50 -0.44 6.61
CA ILE A 106 -15.88 -1.65 7.13
C ILE A 106 -14.75 -1.24 8.07
N PHE A 107 -15.00 -1.35 9.37
CA PHE A 107 -14.06 -0.96 10.41
C PHE A 107 -13.18 -2.15 10.82
N VAL A 108 -11.87 -2.00 10.67
CA VAL A 108 -10.88 -3.04 10.93
C VAL A 108 -10.15 -2.76 12.24
N TYR A 109 -10.24 -3.71 13.16
CA TYR A 109 -9.60 -3.70 14.47
C TYR A 109 -8.52 -4.78 14.52
N ARG A 110 -7.41 -4.45 15.16
CA ARG A 110 -6.27 -5.35 15.35
C ARG A 110 -5.69 -5.09 16.72
N ASP A 111 -5.07 -6.11 17.30
CA ASP A 111 -4.32 -6.00 18.52
C ASP A 111 -3.31 -4.82 18.47
N ILE A 112 -3.34 -4.00 19.51
CA ILE A 112 -2.57 -2.75 19.56
C ILE A 112 -1.08 -3.03 19.66
N CYS A 113 -0.67 -4.10 20.36
CA CYS A 113 0.72 -4.52 20.44
C CYS A 113 1.22 -5.00 19.07
N ALA A 114 0.43 -5.79 18.35
CA ALA A 114 0.74 -6.22 16.99
C ALA A 114 0.88 -5.03 16.02
N ILE A 115 -0.02 -4.04 16.09
CA ILE A 115 0.12 -2.79 15.32
C ILE A 115 1.41 -2.06 15.69
N ALA A 116 1.67 -1.91 16.99
CA ALA A 116 2.80 -1.14 17.48
C ALA A 116 4.15 -1.75 17.07
N ASN A 117 4.31 -3.07 17.20
CA ASN A 117 5.48 -3.81 16.71
C ASN A 117 5.69 -3.60 15.20
N ARG A 118 4.62 -3.64 14.40
CA ARG A 118 4.69 -3.40 12.95
C ARG A 118 4.95 -1.95 12.57
N LYS A 119 4.66 -0.99 13.45
CA LYS A 119 4.99 0.42 13.24
C LYS A 119 6.45 0.67 13.62
N GLN A 120 6.93 0.13 14.72
CA GLN A 120 8.32 0.26 15.16
C GLN A 120 9.31 -0.31 14.13
N SER A 121 8.97 -1.42 13.46
CA SER A 121 9.83 -1.98 12.41
C SER A 121 10.01 -1.06 11.20
N VAL A 122 9.22 0.02 11.10
CA VAL A 122 9.05 0.82 9.87
C VAL A 122 9.25 2.32 10.12
N GLN A 123 8.93 2.78 11.33
CA GLN A 123 9.00 4.16 11.77
C GLN A 123 9.96 4.24 12.95
N ASN A 124 10.72 5.33 13.03
CA ASN A 124 11.59 5.59 14.17
C ASN A 124 10.77 6.11 15.38
N ILE A 125 9.92 5.24 15.94
CA ILE A 125 9.08 5.52 17.10
C ILE A 125 9.17 4.37 18.11
N THR A 126 9.02 4.68 19.39
CA THR A 126 9.00 3.65 20.45
C THR A 126 7.70 2.83 20.41
N LEU A 127 7.74 1.64 20.99
CA LEU A 127 6.57 0.77 21.12
C LEU A 127 5.39 1.50 21.79
N VAL A 128 5.65 2.20 22.91
CA VAL A 128 4.61 2.90 23.67
C VAL A 128 4.04 4.07 22.88
N GLU A 129 4.85 4.84 22.15
CA GLU A 129 4.35 5.90 21.25
C GLU A 129 3.50 5.31 20.11
N ALA A 130 3.92 4.18 19.54
CA ALA A 130 3.17 3.48 18.52
C ALA A 130 1.81 2.98 19.05
N MET A 131 1.75 2.47 20.28
CA MET A 131 0.50 2.09 20.96
C MET A 131 -0.40 3.32 21.17
N LYS A 132 0.13 4.41 21.74
CA LYS A 132 -0.62 5.66 21.97
C LYS A 132 -1.21 6.24 20.68
N SER A 133 -0.43 6.27 19.60
CA SER A 133 -0.91 6.74 18.29
C SER A 133 -2.05 5.86 17.74
N SER A 134 -1.98 4.55 17.97
CA SER A 134 -2.99 3.58 17.50
C SER A 134 -4.28 3.69 18.31
N LEU A 135 -4.19 3.81 19.63
CA LEU A 135 -5.32 4.12 20.51
C LEU A 135 -6.00 5.43 20.13
N THR A 136 -5.22 6.47 19.82
CA THR A 136 -5.77 7.75 19.37
C THR A 136 -6.58 7.61 18.08
N ALA A 137 -6.08 6.82 17.11
CA ALA A 137 -6.80 6.55 15.88
C ALA A 137 -8.07 5.73 16.12
N TYR A 138 -8.04 4.70 16.97
CA TYR A 138 -9.24 3.95 17.33
C TYR A 138 -10.28 4.80 18.05
N ASN A 139 -9.87 5.69 18.96
CA ASN A 139 -10.79 6.61 19.63
C ASN A 139 -11.53 7.50 18.62
N ARG A 140 -10.85 7.96 17.55
CA ARG A 140 -11.51 8.72 16.47
C ARG A 140 -12.54 7.88 15.72
N ILE A 141 -12.22 6.62 15.43
CA ILE A 141 -13.12 5.69 14.77
C ILE A 141 -14.36 5.42 15.64
N VAL A 142 -14.16 5.11 16.92
CA VAL A 142 -15.27 4.85 17.86
C VAL A 142 -16.17 6.07 18.00
N LYS A 143 -15.61 7.28 18.17
CA LYS A 143 -16.40 8.53 18.19
C LYS A 143 -17.18 8.77 16.89
N PHE A 144 -16.62 8.39 15.74
CA PHE A 144 -17.33 8.50 14.47
C PHE A 144 -18.51 7.53 14.40
N VAL A 145 -18.32 6.29 14.82
CA VAL A 145 -19.38 5.26 14.88
C VAL A 145 -20.48 5.65 15.87
N GLU A 146 -20.11 6.18 17.04
CA GLU A 146 -21.08 6.63 18.05
C GLU A 146 -21.96 7.78 17.53
N LYS A 147 -21.38 8.69 16.75
CA LYS A 147 -22.08 9.91 16.28
C LYS A 147 -22.91 9.69 15.01
N ASN A 148 -22.64 8.65 14.22
CA ASN A 148 -23.23 8.49 12.90
C ASN A 148 -23.84 7.10 12.74
N ASP A 149 -24.97 7.02 12.04
CA ASP A 149 -25.73 5.78 11.89
C ASP A 149 -25.56 5.12 10.51
N TYR A 150 -24.33 5.15 9.98
CA TYR A 150 -24.04 4.54 8.69
C TYR A 150 -24.11 3.00 8.77
N PRO A 151 -24.50 2.31 7.68
CA PRO A 151 -24.31 0.87 7.56
C PRO A 151 -22.84 0.52 7.82
N ALA A 152 -22.59 -0.42 8.72
CA ALA A 152 -21.25 -0.71 9.20
C ALA A 152 -21.04 -2.20 9.46
N LEU A 153 -19.83 -2.67 9.15
CA LEU A 153 -19.31 -3.99 9.46
C LEU A 153 -18.04 -3.84 10.30
N HIS A 154 -17.98 -4.49 11.46
CA HIS A 154 -16.81 -4.43 12.35
C HIS A 154 -16.04 -5.76 12.31
N ILE A 155 -14.78 -5.71 11.91
CA ILE A 155 -13.94 -6.89 11.69
C ILE A 155 -12.73 -6.86 12.61
N SER A 156 -12.48 -7.96 13.31
CA SER A 156 -11.18 -8.22 13.95
C SER A 156 -10.25 -8.91 12.95
N TYR A 157 -9.07 -8.33 12.76
CA TYR A 157 -8.04 -8.88 11.89
C TYR A 157 -7.58 -10.26 12.34
N GLU A 158 -7.47 -10.50 13.65
CA GLU A 158 -7.10 -11.81 14.21
C GLU A 158 -8.13 -12.87 13.85
N LYS A 159 -9.42 -12.55 13.98
CA LYS A 159 -10.52 -13.47 13.61
C LYS A 159 -10.59 -13.70 12.11
N LEU A 160 -10.29 -12.68 11.30
CA LEU A 160 -10.15 -12.80 9.85
C LEU A 160 -9.07 -13.83 9.46
N LEU A 161 -7.95 -13.84 10.18
CA LEU A 161 -6.89 -14.81 9.93
C LEU A 161 -7.20 -16.20 10.49
N GLN A 162 -7.91 -16.29 11.62
CA GLN A 162 -8.25 -17.57 12.26
C GLN A 162 -9.29 -18.37 11.47
N ASP A 163 -10.25 -17.70 10.84
CA ASP A 163 -11.37 -18.33 10.13
C ASP A 163 -11.77 -17.47 8.91
N SER A 164 -10.87 -17.44 7.92
CA SER A 164 -10.98 -16.55 6.75
C SER A 164 -12.22 -16.83 5.92
N GLN A 165 -12.55 -18.10 5.66
CA GLN A 165 -13.75 -18.49 4.92
C GLN A 165 -15.03 -17.96 5.57
N ARG A 166 -15.19 -18.16 6.90
CA ARG A 166 -16.37 -17.66 7.60
C ARG A 166 -16.44 -16.14 7.58
N GLN A 167 -15.32 -15.45 7.80
CA GLN A 167 -15.31 -13.99 7.77
C GLN A 167 -15.58 -13.46 6.35
N LEU A 168 -15.11 -14.14 5.31
CA LEU A 168 -15.38 -13.79 3.91
C LEU A 168 -16.86 -13.88 3.56
N ARG A 169 -17.57 -14.91 4.03
CA ARG A 169 -19.03 -14.98 3.86
C ARG A 169 -19.73 -13.79 4.48
N GLN A 170 -19.31 -13.38 5.67
CA GLN A 170 -19.89 -12.21 6.33
C GLN A 170 -19.59 -10.90 5.58
N ILE A 171 -18.42 -10.80 4.94
CA ILE A 171 -18.08 -9.68 4.07
C ILE A 171 -18.96 -9.72 2.80
N ALA A 172 -19.08 -10.86 2.15
CA ALA A 172 -19.92 -11.04 0.96
C ALA A 172 -21.38 -10.70 1.25
N ASP A 173 -21.94 -11.23 2.34
CA ASP A 173 -23.30 -10.94 2.81
C ASP A 173 -23.53 -9.45 3.10
N PHE A 174 -22.52 -8.76 3.66
CA PHE A 174 -22.60 -7.31 3.91
C PHE A 174 -22.54 -6.49 2.62
N CYS A 175 -21.79 -7.01 1.63
CA CYS A 175 -21.63 -6.41 0.32
C CYS A 175 -22.75 -6.80 -0.67
N ASP A 176 -23.75 -7.59 -0.24
CA ASP A 176 -24.79 -8.16 -1.09
C ASP A 176 -24.22 -8.94 -2.31
N ILE A 177 -23.17 -9.72 -2.05
CA ILE A 177 -22.54 -10.59 -3.04
C ILE A 177 -22.98 -12.02 -2.79
N ASP A 178 -23.65 -12.61 -3.79
CA ASP A 178 -23.95 -14.04 -3.80
C ASP A 178 -22.68 -14.84 -4.16
N ALA A 179 -21.83 -15.04 -3.15
CA ALA A 179 -20.53 -15.66 -3.32
C ALA A 179 -20.64 -17.19 -3.26
N THR A 180 -20.30 -17.85 -4.37
CA THR A 180 -20.17 -19.31 -4.39
C THR A 180 -19.07 -19.79 -3.44
N GLU A 181 -19.17 -21.04 -2.98
CA GLU A 181 -18.13 -21.71 -2.20
C GLU A 181 -16.73 -21.58 -2.84
N SER A 182 -16.65 -21.80 -4.16
CA SER A 182 -15.40 -21.68 -4.91
C SER A 182 -14.84 -20.26 -4.89
N LEU A 183 -15.70 -19.23 -4.93
CA LEU A 183 -15.25 -17.84 -4.86
C LEU A 183 -14.73 -17.51 -3.46
N ILE A 184 -15.41 -17.99 -2.40
CA ILE A 184 -14.95 -17.84 -1.02
C ILE A 184 -13.59 -18.52 -0.82
N ASP A 185 -13.40 -19.72 -1.38
CA ASP A 185 -12.12 -20.44 -1.31
C ASP A 185 -11.00 -19.68 -2.01
N GLN A 186 -11.24 -19.17 -3.22
CA GLN A 186 -10.27 -18.36 -3.95
C GLN A 186 -9.94 -17.06 -3.19
N ALA A 187 -10.95 -16.35 -2.69
CA ALA A 187 -10.75 -15.13 -1.93
C ALA A 187 -9.99 -15.36 -0.62
N SER A 188 -10.17 -16.54 0.01
CA SER A 188 -9.47 -16.89 1.25
C SER A 188 -7.95 -17.00 1.05
N GLN A 189 -7.51 -17.42 -0.14
CA GLN A 189 -6.09 -17.52 -0.50
C GLN A 189 -5.44 -16.13 -0.65
N ALA A 190 -6.21 -15.08 -0.92
CA ALA A 190 -5.71 -13.70 -1.00
C ALA A 190 -5.50 -13.06 0.39
N ILE A 191 -6.10 -13.63 1.44
CA ILE A 191 -5.98 -13.14 2.82
C ILE A 191 -4.75 -13.79 3.47
N GLU A 192 -3.58 -13.20 3.29
CA GLU A 192 -2.36 -13.64 3.96
C GLU A 192 -2.00 -12.74 5.14
N ALA A 193 -1.52 -13.37 6.22
CA ALA A 193 -0.95 -12.67 7.35
C ALA A 193 0.39 -12.03 6.93
N SER A 194 0.42 -10.71 6.77
CA SER A 194 1.66 -9.96 6.51
C SER A 194 2.47 -10.50 5.31
N PRO A 195 1.93 -10.47 4.08
CA PRO A 195 2.58 -11.04 2.90
C PRO A 195 4.04 -10.60 2.80
N LYS A 196 4.96 -11.50 2.43
CA LYS A 196 6.37 -11.13 2.19
C LYS A 196 6.47 -9.97 1.20
N ILE A 197 5.63 -9.99 0.17
CA ILE A 197 5.48 -8.95 -0.84
C ILE A 197 5.14 -7.59 -0.21
N TYR A 198 4.25 -7.56 0.78
CA TYR A 198 3.90 -6.32 1.48
C TYR A 198 5.06 -5.75 2.30
N THR A 199 5.81 -6.61 2.99
CA THR A 199 6.96 -6.17 3.77
C THR A 199 8.10 -5.68 2.86
N GLN A 200 8.37 -6.38 1.75
CA GLN A 200 9.30 -5.92 0.71
C GLN A 200 8.88 -4.58 0.10
N TRP A 201 7.60 -4.42 -0.25
CA TRP A 201 7.06 -3.16 -0.79
C TRP A 201 7.28 -1.99 0.18
N VAL A 202 7.07 -2.22 1.48
CA VAL A 202 7.29 -1.20 2.51
C VAL A 202 8.76 -0.77 2.55
N ASP A 203 9.68 -1.73 2.55
CA ASP A 203 11.11 -1.44 2.64
C ASP A 203 11.57 -0.68 1.40
N ILE A 204 11.17 -1.12 0.20
CA ILE A 204 11.45 -0.44 -1.07
C ILE A 204 10.88 1.00 -1.05
N SER A 205 9.61 1.16 -0.66
CA SER A 205 8.96 2.47 -0.64
C SER A 205 9.65 3.45 0.31
N ARG A 206 10.16 2.97 1.45
CA ARG A 206 10.91 3.80 2.40
C ARG A 206 12.23 4.26 1.80
N GLN A 207 12.98 3.36 1.15
CA GLN A 207 14.24 3.70 0.50
C GLN A 207 14.04 4.73 -0.60
N ILE A 208 13.06 4.50 -1.49
CA ILE A 208 12.69 5.43 -2.56
C ILE A 208 12.29 6.79 -1.97
N TYR A 209 11.56 6.84 -0.85
CA TYR A 209 11.19 8.10 -0.21
C TYR A 209 12.42 8.88 0.29
N GLN A 210 13.35 8.23 0.98
CA GLN A 210 14.58 8.88 1.46
C GLN A 210 15.44 9.35 0.29
N LEU A 211 15.58 8.50 -0.72
CA LEU A 211 16.30 8.82 -1.94
C LEU A 211 15.70 10.05 -2.65
N ASN A 212 14.38 10.09 -2.80
CA ASN A 212 13.65 11.23 -3.36
C ASN A 212 13.85 12.52 -2.56
N LYS A 213 13.92 12.42 -1.23
CA LYS A 213 14.20 13.56 -0.35
C LYS A 213 15.64 14.08 -0.52
N ALA A 214 16.59 13.20 -0.81
CA ALA A 214 17.98 13.54 -1.11
C ALA A 214 18.18 14.04 -2.56
N GLY A 215 17.12 14.14 -3.37
CA GLY A 215 17.19 14.62 -4.75
C GLY A 215 17.52 13.56 -5.78
N PHE A 216 17.42 12.28 -5.42
CA PHE A 216 17.68 11.15 -6.31
C PHE A 216 16.44 10.28 -6.52
N ASP A 217 16.47 9.42 -7.53
CA ASP A 217 15.46 8.39 -7.75
C ASP A 217 16.14 7.16 -8.37
N GLY A 218 15.59 5.98 -8.16
CA GLY A 218 16.23 4.76 -8.66
C GLY A 218 15.47 3.48 -8.34
N TYR A 219 15.89 2.40 -8.98
CA TYR A 219 15.38 1.06 -8.74
C TYR A 219 16.41 0.00 -9.10
N ILE A 220 16.44 -1.11 -8.34
CA ILE A 220 17.23 -2.30 -8.68
C ILE A 220 16.28 -3.28 -9.36
N ASP A 221 16.47 -3.51 -10.66
CA ASP A 221 15.61 -4.39 -11.46
C ASP A 221 15.93 -5.87 -11.23
N LYS A 222 17.22 -6.20 -11.14
CA LYS A 222 17.68 -7.59 -11.05
C LYS A 222 18.89 -7.71 -10.15
N VAL A 223 18.86 -8.73 -9.29
CA VAL A 223 20.01 -9.25 -8.55
C VAL A 223 20.12 -10.74 -8.85
N SER A 224 21.29 -11.19 -9.26
CA SER A 224 21.61 -12.59 -9.54
C SER A 224 23.10 -12.84 -9.34
N GLU A 225 23.52 -14.10 -9.24
CA GLU A 225 24.90 -14.52 -8.91
C GLU A 225 26.00 -13.80 -9.70
N ASN A 226 25.72 -13.38 -10.93
CA ASN A 226 26.68 -12.78 -11.85
C ASN A 226 26.26 -11.40 -12.38
N LEU A 227 25.13 -10.85 -11.93
CA LEU A 227 24.58 -9.63 -12.52
C LEU A 227 23.71 -8.87 -11.52
N VAL A 228 24.00 -7.58 -11.40
CA VAL A 228 23.12 -6.58 -10.79
C VAL A 228 22.81 -5.51 -11.82
N SER A 229 21.54 -5.17 -12.00
CA SER A 229 21.12 -4.12 -12.92
C SER A 229 19.95 -3.31 -12.39
N GLY A 230 19.84 -2.07 -12.86
CA GLY A 230 18.80 -1.15 -12.41
C GLY A 230 18.89 0.19 -13.13
N TRP A 231 18.31 1.21 -12.53
CA TRP A 231 18.50 2.60 -12.93
C TRP A 231 18.63 3.51 -11.71
N PHE A 232 19.33 4.62 -11.89
CA PHE A 232 19.56 5.62 -10.86
C PHE A 232 19.77 7.00 -11.52
N LEU A 233 19.13 8.03 -10.98
CA LEU A 233 19.23 9.39 -11.52
C LEU A 233 19.17 10.45 -10.42
N GLN A 234 19.66 11.65 -10.77
CA GLN A 234 19.47 12.85 -9.97
C GLN A 234 18.27 13.63 -10.54
N LYS A 235 17.34 14.01 -9.66
CA LYS A 235 16.11 14.70 -10.06
C LYS A 235 16.44 16.10 -10.57
N GLY A 236 15.90 16.43 -11.74
CA GLY A 236 16.13 17.72 -12.39
C GLY A 236 17.50 17.83 -13.09
N SER A 237 18.23 16.72 -13.22
CA SER A 237 19.46 16.64 -14.01
C SER A 237 19.35 15.54 -15.06
N ASP A 238 19.85 15.81 -16.26
CA ASP A 238 19.97 14.81 -17.33
C ASP A 238 21.38 14.20 -17.41
N GLN A 239 22.27 14.59 -16.49
CA GLN A 239 23.62 14.03 -16.42
C GLN A 239 23.60 12.65 -15.77
N PRO A 240 24.25 11.64 -16.37
CA PRO A 240 24.43 10.33 -15.75
C PRO A 240 25.07 10.44 -14.36
N VAL A 241 24.50 9.70 -13.41
CA VAL A 241 25.03 9.61 -12.03
C VAL A 241 26.01 8.44 -11.95
N THR A 242 27.13 8.62 -11.27
CA THR A 242 27.97 7.47 -10.86
C THR A 242 27.43 6.91 -9.56
N VAL A 243 27.17 5.61 -9.53
CA VAL A 243 26.71 4.90 -8.33
C VAL A 243 27.75 3.91 -7.84
N GLU A 244 27.81 3.75 -6.53
CA GLU A 244 28.59 2.72 -5.84
C GLU A 244 27.68 1.50 -5.64
N LEU A 245 28.12 0.33 -6.09
CA LEU A 245 27.51 -0.96 -5.76
C LEU A 245 28.23 -1.55 -4.54
N LEU A 246 27.44 -1.92 -3.53
CA LEU A 246 27.92 -2.52 -2.30
C LEU A 246 27.27 -3.89 -2.09
N VAL A 247 28.02 -4.83 -1.50
CA VAL A 247 27.52 -6.13 -1.03
C VAL A 247 27.81 -6.23 0.46
N ASN A 248 26.78 -6.39 1.28
CA ASN A 248 26.86 -6.37 2.75
C ASN A 248 27.64 -5.15 3.27
N ASP A 249 27.35 -3.96 2.71
CA ASP A 249 28.03 -2.68 2.99
C ASP A 249 29.51 -2.59 2.58
N HIS A 250 30.06 -3.63 1.95
CA HIS A 250 31.38 -3.58 1.34
C HIS A 250 31.29 -3.11 -0.10
N TRP A 251 32.10 -2.11 -0.46
CA TRP A 251 32.19 -1.61 -1.82
C TRP A 251 32.67 -2.71 -2.80
N VAL A 252 32.03 -2.79 -3.96
CA VAL A 252 32.35 -3.75 -5.03
C VAL A 252 32.75 -3.05 -6.31
N ALA A 253 32.01 -2.03 -6.74
CA ALA A 253 32.28 -1.33 -7.99
C ALA A 253 31.66 0.07 -8.02
N ASP A 254 32.24 0.95 -8.84
CA ASP A 254 31.62 2.19 -9.29
C ASP A 254 31.09 1.98 -10.72
N VAL A 255 29.86 2.42 -10.99
CA VAL A 255 29.26 2.34 -12.33
C VAL A 255 28.59 3.65 -12.71
N LEU A 256 28.85 4.12 -13.93
CA LEU A 256 28.16 5.27 -14.50
C LEU A 256 26.80 4.82 -15.06
N CYS A 257 25.73 5.47 -14.62
CA CYS A 257 24.36 5.18 -15.05
C CYS A 257 24.06 5.75 -16.45
N GLU A 258 24.66 5.19 -17.50
CA GLU A 258 24.51 5.68 -18.87
C GLU A 258 23.72 4.76 -19.82
N GLU A 259 23.33 3.56 -19.37
CA GLU A 259 22.52 2.65 -20.20
C GLU A 259 21.17 3.30 -20.51
N PHE A 260 20.77 3.23 -21.79
CA PHE A 260 19.55 3.86 -22.28
C PHE A 260 18.30 3.09 -21.85
N ARG A 261 17.31 3.82 -21.34
CA ARG A 261 16.04 3.33 -20.81
C ARG A 261 14.87 4.17 -21.32
N SER A 262 14.18 3.67 -22.34
CA SER A 262 13.04 4.37 -22.95
C SER A 262 11.85 4.49 -21.99
N ASP A 263 11.67 3.54 -21.09
CA ASP A 263 10.63 3.53 -20.05
C ASP A 263 10.74 4.75 -19.12
N LEU A 264 11.96 5.23 -18.84
CA LEU A 264 12.17 6.42 -18.00
C LEU A 264 11.74 7.72 -18.70
N ILE A 265 11.82 7.76 -20.03
CA ILE A 265 11.30 8.88 -20.82
C ILE A 265 9.77 8.84 -20.80
N THR A 266 9.17 7.67 -21.06
CA THR A 266 7.70 7.48 -21.00
C THR A 266 7.14 7.84 -19.63
N ALA A 267 7.84 7.46 -18.55
CA ALA A 267 7.47 7.79 -17.18
C ALA A 267 7.77 9.26 -16.78
N LYS A 268 8.33 10.07 -17.69
CA LYS A 268 8.76 11.46 -17.45
C LYS A 268 9.73 11.62 -16.28
N LYS A 269 10.60 10.62 -16.09
CA LYS A 269 11.66 10.61 -15.07
C LYS A 269 13.00 11.13 -15.61
N SER A 270 13.25 10.98 -16.91
CA SER A 270 14.48 11.44 -17.58
C SER A 270 14.14 11.94 -18.99
N VAL A 271 14.82 12.99 -19.47
CA VAL A 271 14.66 13.46 -20.86
C VAL A 271 15.50 12.61 -21.82
N THR A 272 16.69 12.18 -21.39
CA THR A 272 17.65 11.45 -22.22
C THR A 272 17.49 9.94 -22.16
N GLY A 273 16.85 9.43 -21.10
CA GLY A 273 16.78 7.99 -20.80
C GLY A 273 18.12 7.39 -20.34
N LYS A 274 19.20 8.17 -20.23
CA LYS A 274 20.52 7.70 -19.78
C LYS A 274 20.59 7.68 -18.27
N ALA A 275 20.11 6.60 -17.68
CA ALA A 275 20.09 6.40 -16.24
C ALA A 275 20.18 4.92 -15.84
N GLY A 276 20.29 4.00 -16.79
CA GLY A 276 20.44 2.58 -16.50
C GLY A 276 21.87 2.23 -16.09
N PHE A 277 22.02 1.23 -15.23
CA PHE A 277 23.30 0.64 -14.89
C PHE A 277 23.25 -0.89 -14.94
N ARG A 278 24.40 -1.47 -15.22
CA ARG A 278 24.60 -2.91 -15.28
C ARG A 278 25.99 -3.28 -14.80
N VAL A 279 26.06 -4.16 -13.79
CA VAL A 279 27.32 -4.60 -13.19
C VAL A 279 27.38 -6.12 -13.29
N SER A 280 28.35 -6.61 -14.04
CA SER A 280 28.68 -8.04 -14.07
C SER A 280 29.52 -8.38 -12.84
N LEU A 281 29.12 -9.41 -12.10
CA LEU A 281 29.81 -9.83 -10.88
C LEU A 281 30.63 -11.09 -11.14
N PRO A 282 31.88 -11.17 -10.63
CA PRO A 282 32.62 -12.42 -10.59
C PRO A 282 31.84 -13.52 -9.88
N LYS A 283 32.05 -14.76 -10.30
CA LYS A 283 31.42 -15.91 -9.65
C LYS A 283 31.85 -15.97 -8.17
N GLY A 284 30.88 -16.11 -7.26
CA GLY A 284 31.13 -16.17 -5.82
C GLY A 284 31.15 -14.81 -5.13
N THR A 285 30.89 -13.70 -5.85
CA THR A 285 30.73 -12.37 -5.22
C THR A 285 29.45 -12.27 -4.39
N LEU A 286 28.41 -13.03 -4.72
CA LEU A 286 27.15 -13.06 -3.98
C LEU A 286 26.84 -14.46 -3.44
N ALA A 287 26.38 -14.50 -2.19
CA ALA A 287 25.80 -15.65 -1.52
C ALA A 287 24.33 -15.39 -1.18
N LYS A 288 23.54 -16.45 -1.07
CA LYS A 288 22.11 -16.34 -0.72
C LYS A 288 21.94 -15.56 0.59
N ALA A 289 21.00 -14.62 0.60
CA ALA A 289 20.72 -13.66 1.67
C ALA A 289 21.70 -12.48 1.80
N ASP A 290 22.68 -12.34 0.90
CA ASP A 290 23.49 -11.13 0.82
C ASP A 290 22.62 -9.92 0.46
N THR A 291 22.96 -8.77 1.04
CA THR A 291 22.31 -7.49 0.71
C THR A 291 23.12 -6.76 -0.34
N VAL A 292 22.51 -6.48 -1.49
CA VAL A 292 23.07 -5.65 -2.56
C VAL A 292 22.50 -4.25 -2.42
N SER A 293 23.38 -3.26 -2.29
CA SER A 293 23.01 -1.84 -2.17
C SER A 293 23.62 -1.00 -3.29
N VAL A 294 22.91 0.04 -3.72
CA VAL A 294 23.35 1.02 -4.71
C VAL A 294 23.08 2.43 -4.17
N ARG A 295 24.08 3.31 -4.23
CA ARG A 295 23.95 4.73 -3.84
C ARG A 295 24.73 5.64 -4.78
N ALA A 296 24.32 6.91 -4.88
CA ALA A 296 25.13 7.90 -5.58
C ALA A 296 26.51 8.03 -4.91
N LYS A 297 27.57 8.11 -5.71
CA LYS A 297 28.94 8.22 -5.21
C LYS A 297 29.09 9.47 -4.33
N GLY A 298 29.60 9.27 -3.11
CA GLY A 298 29.74 10.33 -2.11
C GLY A 298 28.48 10.64 -1.29
N HIS A 299 27.40 9.86 -1.45
CA HIS A 299 26.16 9.98 -0.68
C HIS A 299 25.93 8.75 0.21
N THR A 300 24.98 8.84 1.15
CA THR A 300 24.68 7.75 2.11
C THR A 300 23.35 7.07 1.84
N GLU A 301 22.44 7.71 1.10
CA GLU A 301 21.13 7.18 0.77
C GLU A 301 21.23 6.04 -0.24
N THR A 302 20.80 4.84 0.17
CA THR A 302 20.90 3.61 -0.62
C THR A 302 19.54 3.10 -1.07
N LEU A 303 19.56 2.46 -2.24
CA LEU A 303 18.60 1.42 -2.62
C LEU A 303 19.24 0.07 -2.32
N PHE A 304 18.48 -0.91 -1.86
CA PHE A 304 18.96 -2.23 -1.56
C PHE A 304 17.95 -3.30 -1.97
N SER A 305 18.48 -4.48 -2.25
CA SER A 305 17.74 -5.71 -2.50
C SER A 305 18.51 -6.89 -1.89
N VAL A 306 17.80 -7.97 -1.57
CA VAL A 306 18.41 -9.20 -1.03
C VAL A 306 18.54 -10.22 -2.15
N PHE A 307 19.71 -10.86 -2.26
CA PHE A 307 19.97 -11.93 -3.22
C PHE A 307 19.38 -13.29 -2.78
#